data_AF-A0A2N2S5J7-F1
#
_entry.id   AF-A0A2N2S5J7-F1
#
_cell.length_a   1.000
_cell.length_b   1.000
_cell.length_c   1.000
_cell.angle_alpha   90.00
_cell.angle_beta   90.00
_cell.angle_gamma   90.00
#
_symmetry.space_group_name_H-M   'P 1'
#
loop_
_entity.id
_entity.type
_entity.pdbx_description
1 polymer ?
#
loop_
_entity_poly.entity_id
_entity_poly.type
_entity_poly.pdbx_seq_one_letter_code
_entity_poly.pdbx_strand_id
1 'polypeptide(L)'
;MHGKPHVTLAPPERTVPSMSFDFNRHPDRRDVPGEKWGRFSGRDILPLWVADMDFTAPPAVLEALHARIDHGVFGYTEAWPSLIEAVTDG
;
A
#
# COMPACT_ATOMS: atom_id res chain seq x y z
N MET A 1 -9.56 -1.22 58.41
CA MET A 1 -8.72 -0.75 57.28
C MET A 1 -8.15 -1.98 56.56
N HIS A 2 -8.86 -2.58 55.60
CA HIS A 2 -8.33 -3.66 54.76
C HIS A 2 -8.80 -3.41 53.31
N GLY A 3 -8.03 -2.64 52.56
CA GLY A 3 -8.26 -2.42 51.13
C GLY A 3 -7.81 -3.65 50.33
N LYS A 4 -8.66 -4.12 49.42
CA LYS A 4 -8.35 -5.23 48.51
C LYS A 4 -7.28 -4.80 47.50
N PRO A 5 -6.37 -5.69 47.08
CA PRO A 5 -5.37 -5.33 46.08
C PRO A 5 -6.02 -5.13 44.71
N HIS A 6 -5.68 -4.01 44.06
CA HIS A 6 -5.99 -3.76 42.65
C HIS A 6 -5.12 -4.67 41.78
N VAL A 7 -5.74 -5.58 41.02
CA VAL A 7 -5.08 -6.30 39.93
C VAL A 7 -5.13 -5.40 38.70
N THR A 8 -3.97 -4.91 38.28
CA THR A 8 -3.80 -4.26 36.97
C THR A 8 -3.66 -5.36 35.92
N LEU A 9 -4.69 -5.58 35.11
CA LEU A 9 -4.58 -6.37 33.89
C LEU A 9 -3.86 -5.50 32.85
N ALA A 10 -2.66 -5.91 32.43
CA ALA A 10 -2.03 -5.32 31.27
C ALA A 10 -2.96 -5.48 30.06
N PRO A 11 -3.12 -4.45 29.20
CA PRO A 11 -3.94 -4.57 28.00
C PRO A 11 -3.38 -5.70 27.11
N PRO A 12 -4.24 -6.45 26.40
CA PRO A 12 -3.78 -7.51 25.52
C PRO A 12 -2.85 -6.92 24.46
N GLU A 13 -1.66 -7.47 24.33
CA GLU A 13 -0.75 -7.13 23.23
C GLU A 13 -1.45 -7.45 21.92
N ARG A 14 -1.82 -6.39 21.19
CA ARG A 14 -2.35 -6.51 19.84
C ARG A 14 -1.18 -6.91 18.94
N THR A 15 -1.05 -8.20 18.65
CA THR A 15 -0.11 -8.67 17.62
C THR A 15 -0.60 -8.16 16.28
N VAL A 16 -0.09 -7.02 15.84
CA VAL A 16 -0.27 -6.56 14.46
C VAL A 16 0.62 -7.48 13.61
N PRO A 17 0.09 -8.22 12.63
CA PRO A 17 0.95 -8.99 11.73
C PRO A 17 1.96 -8.03 11.12
N SER A 18 3.24 -8.40 11.11
CA SER A 18 4.26 -7.58 10.47
C SER A 18 3.97 -7.56 8.97
N MET A 19 3.38 -6.47 8.49
CA MET A 19 3.33 -6.15 7.06
C MET A 19 4.78 -5.91 6.61
N SER A 20 5.43 -6.98 6.17
CA SER A 20 6.80 -6.93 5.69
C SER A 20 6.82 -6.39 4.26
N PHE A 21 7.66 -5.39 4.01
CA PHE A 21 7.97 -4.91 2.68
C PHE A 21 9.14 -5.71 2.10
N ASP A 22 8.98 -6.27 0.91
CA ASP A 22 10.05 -6.96 0.20
C ASP A 22 10.61 -6.06 -0.91
N PHE A 23 11.68 -5.35 -0.58
CA PHE A 23 12.42 -4.52 -1.53
C PHE A 23 13.49 -5.29 -2.34
N ASN A 24 13.64 -6.60 -2.12
CA ASN A 24 14.52 -7.44 -2.94
C ASN A 24 13.76 -8.08 -4.10
N ARG A 25 12.43 -8.07 -4.04
CA ARG A 25 11.56 -8.51 -5.12
C ARG A 25 11.28 -7.38 -6.09
N HIS A 26 11.71 -7.57 -7.33
CA HIS A 26 11.45 -6.67 -8.44
C HIS A 26 10.50 -7.34 -9.44
N PRO A 27 9.24 -6.90 -9.54
CA PRO A 27 8.33 -7.38 -10.57
C PRO A 27 8.90 -7.08 -11.97
N ASP A 28 8.77 -8.03 -12.91
CA ASP A 28 9.09 -7.77 -14.31
C ASP A 28 8.05 -6.82 -14.90
N ARG A 29 8.52 -5.74 -15.53
CA ARG A 29 7.69 -4.67 -16.08
C ARG A 29 7.88 -4.49 -17.57
N ARG A 30 8.66 -5.37 -18.22
CA ARG A 30 8.96 -5.26 -19.66
C ARG A 30 7.74 -5.48 -20.55
N ASP A 31 6.81 -6.30 -20.11
CA ASP A 31 5.59 -6.67 -20.86
C ASP A 31 4.35 -5.86 -20.44
N VAL A 32 4.49 -4.95 -19.46
CA VAL A 32 3.40 -4.10 -18.97
C VAL A 32 3.56 -2.69 -19.52
N PRO A 33 2.51 -2.05 -20.07
CA PRO A 33 2.59 -0.67 -20.51
C PRO A 33 3.07 0.28 -19.40
N GLY A 34 4.10 1.07 -19.67
CA GLY A 34 4.64 2.03 -18.71
C GLY A 34 5.79 2.85 -19.30
N GLU A 35 5.90 4.11 -18.86
CA GLU A 35 6.86 5.07 -19.43
C GLU A 35 8.32 4.63 -19.22
N LYS A 36 8.65 4.15 -18.00
CA LYS A 36 10.00 3.74 -17.61
C LYS A 36 10.62 2.72 -18.56
N TRP A 37 9.94 1.59 -18.72
CA TRP A 37 10.40 0.43 -19.49
C TRP A 37 9.97 0.50 -20.97
N GLY A 38 8.78 1.03 -21.25
CA GLY A 38 8.22 1.11 -22.60
C GLY A 38 9.03 1.98 -23.55
N ARG A 39 9.63 3.07 -23.06
CA ARG A 39 10.48 3.96 -23.88
C ARG A 39 11.62 3.23 -24.58
N PHE A 40 12.17 2.17 -23.97
CA PHE A 40 13.29 1.40 -24.50
C PHE A 40 12.91 -0.04 -24.86
N SER A 41 11.63 -0.34 -25.08
CA SER A 41 11.18 -1.67 -25.48
C SER A 41 11.92 -2.17 -26.72
N GLY A 42 12.30 -3.45 -26.72
CA GLY A 42 13.09 -4.09 -27.77
C GLY A 42 14.57 -3.68 -27.83
N ARG A 43 15.07 -2.93 -26.85
CA ARG A 43 16.47 -2.50 -26.76
C ARG A 43 17.14 -2.98 -25.48
N ASP A 44 18.44 -3.25 -25.55
CA ASP A 44 19.26 -3.63 -24.40
C ASP A 44 19.68 -2.38 -23.60
N ILE A 45 18.71 -1.79 -22.90
CA ILE A 45 18.90 -0.57 -22.11
C ILE A 45 18.26 -0.78 -20.74
N LEU A 46 19.01 -0.50 -19.67
CA LEU A 46 18.49 -0.46 -18.30
C LEU A 46 17.92 0.94 -18.00
N PRO A 47 16.59 1.09 -17.79
CA PRO A 47 15.98 2.41 -17.60
C PRO A 47 16.13 2.93 -16.16
N LEU A 48 16.88 4.03 -16.00
CA LEU A 48 17.15 4.69 -14.71
C LEU A 48 16.77 6.19 -14.70
N TRP A 49 15.75 6.57 -15.47
CA TRP A 49 15.52 7.98 -15.84
C TRP A 49 14.25 8.61 -15.27
N VAL A 50 13.13 7.89 -15.23
CA VAL A 50 11.87 8.41 -14.70
C VAL A 50 11.76 8.13 -13.20
N ALA A 51 11.20 9.07 -12.45
CA ALA A 51 10.98 8.98 -11.01
C ALA A 51 9.80 8.05 -10.65
N ASP A 52 9.89 6.79 -11.06
CA ASP A 52 9.05 5.68 -10.61
C ASP A 52 9.91 4.56 -10.02
N MET A 53 9.28 3.65 -9.27
CA MET A 53 9.95 2.54 -8.61
C MET A 53 9.68 1.18 -9.27
N ASP A 54 10.67 0.28 -9.18
CA ASP A 54 10.53 -1.14 -9.56
C ASP A 54 10.24 -2.03 -8.34
N PHE A 55 9.27 -1.59 -7.54
CA PHE A 55 8.76 -2.28 -6.35
C PHE A 55 7.25 -2.43 -6.42
N THR A 56 6.69 -3.41 -5.69
CA THR A 56 5.25 -3.52 -5.51
C THR A 56 4.72 -2.34 -4.69
N ALA A 57 3.51 -1.87 -5.00
CA ALA A 57 2.82 -0.89 -4.16
C ALA A 57 2.62 -1.41 -2.72
N PRO A 58 2.48 -0.53 -1.71
CA PRO A 58 2.26 -0.95 -0.34
C PRO A 58 1.03 -1.86 -0.18
N PRO A 59 1.06 -2.87 0.71
CA PRO A 59 -0.06 -3.78 0.92
C PRO A 59 -1.42 -3.08 1.14
N ALA A 60 -1.44 -2.02 1.95
CA ALA A 60 -2.66 -1.25 2.21
C ALA A 60 -3.28 -0.62 0.93
N VAL A 61 -2.45 -0.23 -0.04
CA VAL A 61 -2.92 0.30 -1.33
C VAL A 61 -3.51 -0.82 -2.19
N LEU A 62 -2.82 -1.96 -2.26
CA LEU A 62 -3.28 -3.13 -3.01
C LEU A 62 -4.60 -3.68 -2.46
N GLU A 63 -4.73 -3.76 -1.13
CA GLU A 63 -5.95 -4.17 -0.43
C GLU A 63 -7.13 -3.24 -0.73
N ALA A 64 -6.91 -1.92 -0.67
CA ALA A 64 -7.94 -0.94 -1.00
C ALA A 64 -8.41 -1.05 -2.47
N LEU A 65 -7.47 -1.30 -3.40
CA LEU A 65 -7.80 -1.53 -4.80
C LEU A 65 -8.57 -2.84 -5.02
N HIS A 66 -8.18 -3.94 -4.37
CA HIS A 66 -8.93 -5.20 -4.44
C HIS A 66 -10.35 -5.05 -3.88
N ALA A 67 -10.52 -4.44 -2.71
CA ALA A 67 -11.84 -4.18 -2.15
C ALA A 67 -12.72 -3.33 -3.09
N ARG A 68 -12.10 -2.35 -3.78
CA ARG A 68 -12.81 -1.54 -4.78
C ARG A 68 -13.21 -2.34 -6.01
N ILE A 69 -12.37 -3.30 -6.43
CA ILE A 69 -12.66 -4.23 -7.52
C ILE A 69 -13.81 -5.15 -7.15
N ASP A 70 -13.78 -5.73 -5.95
CA ASP A 70 -14.80 -6.66 -5.43
C ASP A 70 -16.19 -6.02 -5.34
N HIS A 71 -16.27 -4.71 -5.08
CA HIS A 71 -17.53 -3.96 -5.12
C HIS A 71 -18.21 -3.99 -6.51
N GLY A 72 -17.45 -4.12 -7.60
CA GLY A 72 -17.97 -4.38 -8.96
C GLY A 72 -18.67 -3.21 -9.68
N VAL A 73 -19.01 -2.11 -9.01
CA VAL A 73 -19.66 -0.94 -9.62
C VAL A 73 -18.70 0.24 -9.74
N PHE A 74 -18.38 0.70 -10.95
CA PHE A 74 -17.40 1.77 -11.23
C PHE A 74 -18.01 3.00 -11.92
N GLY A 75 -19.27 3.32 -11.59
CA GLY A 75 -19.94 4.53 -12.07
C GLY A 75 -19.31 5.82 -11.52
N TYR A 76 -19.97 6.96 -11.76
CA TYR A 76 -19.51 8.27 -11.30
C TYR A 76 -19.22 8.30 -9.80
N THR A 77 -18.09 8.90 -9.43
CA THR A 77 -17.62 9.02 -8.05
C THR A 77 -17.27 10.46 -7.72
N GLU A 78 -17.50 10.84 -6.47
CA GLU A 78 -16.95 12.05 -5.84
C GLU A 78 -15.62 11.73 -5.12
N ALA A 79 -14.93 12.73 -4.58
CA ALA A 79 -13.81 12.48 -3.68
C ALA A 79 -14.32 11.89 -2.34
N TRP A 80 -13.59 10.93 -1.77
CA TRP A 80 -13.98 10.36 -0.47
C TRP A 80 -13.73 11.38 0.63
N PRO A 81 -14.64 11.55 1.61
CA PRO A 81 -14.40 12.46 2.73
C PRO A 81 -13.07 12.19 3.44
N SER A 82 -12.70 10.91 3.57
CA SER A 82 -11.42 10.47 4.16
C SER A 82 -10.19 10.88 3.36
N LEU A 83 -10.33 11.23 2.08
CA LEU A 83 -9.20 11.76 1.28
C LEU A 83 -8.75 13.11 1.83
N ILE A 84 -9.69 13.98 2.20
CA ILE A 84 -9.37 15.31 2.72
C ILE A 84 -8.63 15.17 4.04
N GLU A 85 -9.18 14.41 4.98
CA GLU A 85 -8.56 14.10 6.28
C GLU A 85 -7.13 13.57 6.10
N ALA A 86 -6.94 12.57 5.22
CA ALA A 86 -5.63 11.97 4.99
C ALA A 86 -4.56 12.94 4.43
N VAL A 87 -4.98 14.02 3.77
CA VAL A 87 -4.07 14.99 3.14
C VAL A 87 -3.86 16.23 4.01
N THR A 88 -4.87 16.66 4.77
CA THR A 88 -4.80 17.89 5.57
C THR A 88 -4.32 17.67 7.00
N ASP A 89 -4.55 16.48 7.56
CA ASP A 89 -4.35 16.22 8.98
C ASP A 89 -3.04 15.45 9.27
N GLY A 90 -2.15 15.40 8.26
CA GLY A 90 -0.83 14.75 8.32
C GLY A 90 0.27 15.60 8.93
#